data_AF-A0A1I3R3C8-F1
#
_entry.id   AF-A0A1I3R3C8-F1
#
_cell.length_a   1.000
_cell.length_b   1.000
_cell.length_c   1.000
_cell.angle_alpha   90.00
_cell.angle_beta   90.00
_cell.angle_gamma   90.00
#
_symmetry.space_group_name_H-M   'P 1'
#
loop_
_entity.id
_entity.type
_entity.pdbx_description
1 polymer ?
#
loop_
_entity_poly.entity_id
_entity_poly.type
_entity_poly.pdbx_seq_one_letter_code
_entity_poly.pdbx_strand_id
1 'polypeptide(L)'
;MFKTGSWLQGRLVLLDLAYFKYRRFALIDENDGYFVSRLKQNANPVITEELREWRGRAIPLEGKQIHDVIDDLHRQYIDVEVEVAFKRGPYEGTRSRDTKRFRVVGVRNEDADDYHLYVTNLPREEFLPEDLATLYRCRWEVELLFRELKTQYELDEFDTSNPVVVEILLYAALLSLLVSRDLLDLVTEQADDELVFPPERWAATFRSHAQLILHELGEFLGYSPPPLLERLIEDAQKIHKQRPILQETLATATQPRCEA
;
A
#
# COMPACT_ATOMS: atom_id res chain seq x y z
N MET A 1 -6.72 -12.15 -7.30
CA MET A 1 -7.22 -11.48 -8.54
C MET A 1 -8.14 -10.34 -8.13
N PHE A 2 -7.92 -9.10 -8.59
CA PHE A 2 -8.81 -7.96 -8.30
C PHE A 2 -10.20 -8.19 -8.88
N LYS A 3 -11.24 -8.25 -8.03
CA LYS A 3 -12.63 -8.49 -8.42
C LYS A 3 -13.38 -7.16 -8.51
N THR A 4 -13.93 -6.88 -9.69
CA THR A 4 -14.81 -5.72 -9.94
C THR A 4 -16.24 -6.05 -9.54
N GLY A 5 -16.97 -5.08 -8.99
CA GLY A 5 -18.39 -5.22 -8.63
C GLY A 5 -18.94 -3.92 -8.04
N SER A 6 -20.18 -3.97 -7.53
CA SER A 6 -20.93 -2.80 -7.04
C SER A 6 -20.24 -2.00 -5.94
N TRP A 7 -19.31 -2.59 -5.20
CA TRP A 7 -18.52 -1.89 -4.19
C TRP A 7 -17.67 -0.73 -4.76
N LEU A 8 -17.47 -0.70 -6.08
CA LEU A 8 -16.72 0.35 -6.78
C LEU A 8 -17.49 1.66 -6.94
N GLN A 9 -18.82 1.64 -6.77
CA GLN A 9 -19.66 2.82 -6.97
C GLN A 9 -19.19 4.01 -6.11
N GLY A 10 -18.90 5.13 -6.77
CA GLY A 10 -18.43 6.36 -6.12
C GLY A 10 -17.03 6.26 -5.52
N ARG A 11 -16.24 5.21 -5.83
CA ARG A 11 -14.88 5.04 -5.29
C ARG A 11 -13.82 5.26 -6.36
N LEU A 12 -12.72 5.89 -5.95
CA LEU A 12 -11.51 6.00 -6.75
C LEU A 12 -10.55 4.84 -6.47
N VAL A 13 -10.08 4.17 -7.52
CA VAL A 13 -9.09 3.09 -7.43
C VAL A 13 -7.78 3.50 -8.08
N LEU A 14 -6.72 3.58 -7.30
CA LEU A 14 -5.35 3.81 -7.78
C LEU A 14 -4.71 2.47 -8.15
N LEU A 15 -4.39 2.26 -9.43
CA LEU A 15 -3.93 0.97 -9.94
C LEU A 15 -2.48 1.03 -10.43
N ASP A 16 -1.65 0.15 -9.89
CA ASP A 16 -0.31 -0.11 -10.42
C ASP A 16 -0.35 -0.85 -11.77
N LEU A 17 0.77 -0.81 -12.50
CA LEU A 17 0.97 -1.46 -13.79
C LEU A 17 0.74 -2.98 -13.76
N ALA A 18 0.96 -3.64 -12.62
CA ALA A 18 0.58 -5.05 -12.43
C ALA A 18 -0.93 -5.28 -12.62
N TYR A 19 -1.76 -4.27 -12.33
CA TYR A 19 -3.21 -4.25 -12.51
C TYR A 19 -3.65 -3.50 -13.77
N PHE A 20 -2.76 -3.22 -14.71
CA PHE A 20 -3.15 -2.58 -15.98
C PHE A 20 -3.85 -3.57 -16.92
N LYS A 21 -5.16 -3.38 -17.13
CA LYS A 21 -5.95 -4.06 -18.16
C LYS A 21 -7.14 -3.18 -18.57
N TYR A 22 -7.27 -2.84 -19.85
CA TYR A 22 -8.39 -2.03 -20.35
C TYR A 22 -9.77 -2.59 -20.00
N ARG A 23 -9.95 -3.92 -20.07
CA ARG A 23 -11.20 -4.56 -19.61
C ARG A 23 -11.52 -4.24 -18.14
N ARG A 24 -10.50 -4.13 -17.27
CA ARG A 24 -10.71 -3.81 -15.86
C ARG A 24 -11.15 -2.36 -15.69
N PHE A 25 -10.52 -1.44 -16.43
CA PHE A 25 -10.92 -0.04 -16.44
C PHE A 25 -12.36 0.13 -16.94
N ALA A 26 -12.74 -0.60 -17.99
CA ALA A 26 -14.10 -0.61 -18.50
C ALA A 26 -15.11 -1.09 -17.45
N LEU A 27 -14.78 -2.17 -16.73
CA LEU A 27 -15.62 -2.70 -15.65
C LEU A 27 -15.71 -1.77 -14.44
N ILE A 28 -14.65 -1.01 -14.12
CA ILE A 28 -14.70 -0.02 -13.04
C ILE A 28 -15.69 1.09 -13.41
N ASP A 29 -15.56 1.62 -14.62
CA ASP A 29 -16.44 2.65 -15.15
C ASP A 29 -17.90 2.17 -15.30
N GLU A 30 -18.12 0.92 -15.73
CA GLU A 30 -19.46 0.30 -15.77
C GLU A 30 -20.12 0.12 -14.39
N ASN A 31 -19.35 0.20 -13.30
CA ASN A 31 -19.85 0.14 -11.92
C ASN A 31 -19.89 1.52 -11.25
N ASP A 32 -19.91 2.60 -12.04
CA ASP A 32 -19.90 4.00 -11.57
C ASP A 32 -18.71 4.29 -10.62
N GLY A 33 -17.59 3.60 -10.86
CA GLY A 33 -16.34 3.80 -10.14
C GLY A 33 -15.33 4.59 -10.96
N TYR A 34 -14.32 5.11 -10.28
CA TYR A 34 -13.24 5.89 -10.88
C TYR A 34 -11.90 5.18 -10.75
N PHE A 35 -10.98 5.44 -11.67
CA PHE A 35 -9.63 4.90 -11.57
C PHE A 35 -8.57 5.88 -12.06
N VAL A 36 -7.35 5.72 -11.53
CA VAL A 36 -6.14 6.28 -12.13
C VAL A 36 -5.10 5.17 -12.19
N SER A 37 -4.49 4.97 -13.36
CA SER A 37 -3.39 4.03 -13.55
C SER A 37 -2.31 4.64 -14.42
N ARG A 38 -1.06 4.20 -14.26
CA ARG A 38 -0.01 4.51 -15.23
C ARG A 38 -0.36 3.90 -16.59
N LEU A 39 -0.14 4.66 -17.66
CA LEU A 39 -0.18 4.08 -18.99
C LEU A 39 1.08 3.22 -19.20
N LYS A 40 0.90 1.98 -19.65
CA LYS A 40 2.05 1.12 -19.99
C LYS A 40 2.79 1.67 -21.21
N GLN A 41 4.12 1.55 -21.21
CA GLN A 41 4.96 1.92 -22.37
C GLN A 41 4.58 1.13 -23.63
N ASN A 42 4.16 -0.13 -23.50
CA ASN A 42 3.72 -0.94 -24.64
C ASN A 42 2.23 -0.75 -25.00
N ALA A 43 1.53 0.16 -24.34
CA ALA A 43 0.14 0.47 -24.60
C ALA A 43 0.05 1.75 -25.43
N ASN A 44 -0.22 1.61 -26.73
CA ASN A 44 -0.23 2.72 -27.68
C ASN A 44 -1.63 2.98 -28.26
N PRO A 45 -2.57 3.50 -27.45
CA PRO A 45 -3.92 3.78 -27.93
C PRO A 45 -3.95 4.98 -28.89
N VAL A 46 -4.98 5.00 -29.74
CA VAL A 46 -5.20 6.07 -30.73
C VAL A 46 -5.89 7.23 -30.03
N ILE A 47 -5.37 8.44 -30.23
CA ILE A 47 -5.94 9.69 -29.74
C ILE A 47 -7.16 10.05 -30.57
N THR A 48 -8.29 10.24 -29.91
CA THR A 48 -9.56 10.61 -30.56
C THR A 48 -9.88 12.08 -30.46
N GLU A 49 -9.42 12.75 -29.40
CA GLU A 49 -9.72 14.17 -29.14
C GLU A 49 -8.62 14.78 -28.25
N GLU A 50 -8.26 16.03 -28.53
CA GLU A 50 -7.46 16.84 -27.59
C GLU A 50 -8.38 17.59 -26.61
N LEU A 51 -8.24 17.31 -25.32
CA LEU A 51 -9.12 17.88 -24.29
C LEU A 51 -8.68 19.27 -23.82
N ARG A 52 -7.61 19.82 -24.41
CA ARG A 52 -7.03 21.12 -24.07
C ARG A 52 -6.54 21.84 -25.32
N GLU A 53 -6.81 23.14 -25.40
CA GLU A 53 -6.23 24.01 -26.43
C GLU A 53 -4.78 24.39 -26.09
N TRP A 54 -3.92 24.37 -27.10
CA TRP A 54 -2.50 24.69 -26.98
C TRP A 54 -2.18 25.96 -27.76
N ARG A 55 -1.50 26.91 -27.12
CA ARG A 55 -1.06 28.16 -27.78
C ARG A 55 0.12 27.87 -28.72
N GLY A 56 0.10 28.48 -29.92
CA GLY A 56 1.20 28.41 -30.89
C GLY A 56 0.98 27.38 -32.01
N ARG A 57 2.06 27.01 -32.71
CA ARG A 57 2.04 25.96 -33.76
C ARG A 57 2.10 24.57 -33.12
N ALA A 58 1.12 24.23 -32.29
CA ALA A 58 1.05 22.91 -31.66
C ALA A 58 0.84 21.82 -32.72
N ILE A 59 1.48 20.67 -32.50
CA ILE A 59 1.31 19.48 -33.36
C ILE A 59 -0.07 18.89 -33.06
N PRO A 60 -0.98 18.79 -34.05
CA PRO A 60 -2.26 18.11 -33.85
C PRO A 60 -2.02 16.64 -33.51
N LEU A 61 -2.73 16.14 -32.50
CA LEU A 61 -2.56 14.78 -32.03
C LEU A 61 -3.63 13.80 -32.51
N GLU A 62 -4.82 14.29 -32.85
CA GLU A 62 -5.95 13.45 -33.23
C GLU A 62 -5.59 12.47 -34.36
N GLY A 63 -5.98 11.21 -34.18
CA GLY A 63 -5.68 10.10 -35.09
C GLY A 63 -4.29 9.50 -34.94
N LYS A 64 -3.39 10.08 -34.14
CA LYS A 64 -2.06 9.52 -33.87
C LYS A 64 -2.09 8.59 -32.65
N GLN A 65 -1.11 7.69 -32.55
CA GLN A 65 -0.93 6.90 -31.34
C GLN A 65 -0.06 7.67 -30.34
N ILE A 66 -0.38 7.56 -29.06
CA ILE A 66 0.22 8.41 -28.02
C ILE A 66 1.75 8.30 -27.94
N HIS A 67 2.32 7.10 -27.96
CA HIS A 67 3.77 6.90 -27.88
C HIS A 67 4.49 7.23 -29.19
N ASP A 68 3.77 7.38 -30.30
CA ASP A 68 4.37 7.77 -31.59
C ASP A 68 4.65 9.29 -31.65
N VAL A 69 4.11 10.06 -30.69
CA VAL A 69 4.18 11.53 -30.68
C VAL A 69 4.83 12.10 -29.43
N ILE A 70 4.89 11.37 -28.32
CA ILE A 70 5.28 11.95 -27.02
C ILE A 70 6.68 12.56 -27.01
N ASP A 71 7.62 11.92 -27.70
CA ASP A 71 9.03 12.35 -27.72
C ASP A 71 9.22 13.67 -28.47
N ASP A 72 8.31 14.00 -29.40
CA ASP A 72 8.33 15.24 -30.18
C ASP A 72 7.59 16.40 -29.48
N LEU A 73 7.01 16.18 -28.29
CA LEU A 73 6.20 17.16 -27.58
C LEU A 73 6.99 17.90 -26.50
N HIS A 74 7.05 19.23 -26.60
CA HIS A 74 7.73 20.09 -25.62
C HIS A 74 6.80 20.88 -24.69
N ARG A 75 5.59 20.39 -24.42
CA ARG A 75 4.61 21.06 -23.54
C ARG A 75 4.63 20.48 -22.12
N GLN A 76 4.08 21.21 -21.16
CA GLN A 76 4.06 20.77 -19.77
C GLN A 76 3.10 19.59 -19.53
N TYR A 77 1.96 19.60 -20.23
CA TYR A 77 0.92 18.59 -20.07
C TYR A 77 0.49 18.00 -21.41
N ILE A 78 -0.03 16.78 -21.37
CA ILE A 78 -0.83 16.18 -22.43
C ILE A 78 -2.18 15.88 -21.79
N ASP A 79 -3.28 16.19 -22.46
CA ASP A 79 -4.62 15.89 -21.96
C ASP A 79 -5.52 15.55 -23.15
N VAL A 80 -5.83 14.28 -23.31
CA VAL A 80 -6.45 13.73 -24.50
C VAL A 80 -7.46 12.64 -24.17
N GLU A 81 -8.42 12.45 -25.05
CA GLU A 81 -9.23 11.23 -25.09
C GLU A 81 -8.57 10.21 -26.02
N VAL A 82 -8.54 8.95 -25.62
CA VAL A 82 -8.04 7.84 -26.42
C VAL A 82 -9.06 6.74 -26.54
N GLU A 83 -9.09 6.06 -27.67
CA GLU A 83 -9.89 4.85 -27.86
C GLU A 83 -9.05 3.59 -27.66
N VAL A 84 -9.55 2.69 -26.82
CA VAL A 84 -8.89 1.40 -26.53
C VAL A 84 -9.80 0.25 -26.90
N ALA A 85 -9.22 -0.78 -27.52
CA ALA A 85 -9.91 -2.02 -27.81
C ALA A 85 -9.48 -3.14 -26.85
N PHE A 86 -10.42 -3.92 -26.34
CA PHE A 86 -10.14 -5.07 -25.48
C PHE A 86 -11.09 -6.24 -25.76
N LYS A 87 -10.70 -7.45 -25.33
CA LYS A 87 -11.54 -8.65 -25.46
C LYS A 87 -12.54 -8.72 -24.32
N ARG A 88 -13.82 -8.95 -24.61
CA ARG A 88 -14.83 -9.26 -23.60
C ARG A 88 -14.61 -10.66 -23.00
N GLY A 89 -15.29 -10.91 -21.88
CA GLY A 89 -15.40 -12.28 -21.35
C GLY A 89 -16.09 -13.20 -22.35
N PRO A 90 -15.89 -14.52 -22.28
CA PRO A 90 -16.62 -15.45 -23.14
C PRO A 90 -18.11 -15.33 -22.86
N TYR A 91 -18.91 -15.14 -23.91
CA TYR A 91 -20.37 -15.24 -23.89
C TYR A 91 -20.74 -16.29 -24.94
N GLU A 92 -21.45 -17.35 -24.53
CA GLU A 92 -21.79 -18.49 -25.40
C GLU A 92 -20.59 -19.04 -26.21
N GLY A 93 -19.41 -19.14 -25.58
CA GLY A 93 -18.20 -19.65 -26.22
C GLY A 93 -17.48 -18.68 -27.18
N THR A 94 -18.08 -17.53 -27.50
CA THR A 94 -17.48 -16.52 -28.38
C THR A 94 -16.86 -15.37 -27.57
N ARG A 95 -15.69 -14.88 -27.97
CA ARG A 95 -15.05 -13.69 -27.38
C ARG A 95 -15.14 -12.52 -28.37
N SER A 96 -16.07 -11.60 -28.14
CA SER A 96 -16.17 -10.36 -28.91
C SER A 96 -15.12 -9.34 -28.47
N ARG A 97 -14.82 -8.39 -29.36
CA ARG A 97 -14.03 -7.20 -29.04
C ARG A 97 -14.98 -6.08 -28.64
N ASP A 98 -14.51 -5.24 -27.73
CA ASP A 98 -15.18 -4.02 -27.31
C ASP A 98 -14.22 -2.85 -27.45
N THR A 99 -14.77 -1.65 -27.61
CA THR A 99 -14.03 -0.40 -27.58
C THR A 99 -14.55 0.47 -26.46
N LYS A 100 -13.66 1.22 -25.84
CA LYS A 100 -14.02 2.23 -24.84
C LYS A 100 -13.08 3.40 -24.94
N ARG A 101 -13.58 4.58 -24.62
CA ARG A 101 -12.77 5.78 -24.54
C ARG A 101 -12.36 6.05 -23.11
N PHE A 102 -11.12 6.50 -22.94
CA PHE A 102 -10.58 6.91 -21.66
C PHE A 102 -9.80 8.20 -21.85
N ARG A 103 -9.65 8.94 -20.76
CA ARG A 103 -8.76 10.09 -20.71
C ARG A 103 -7.34 9.61 -20.47
N VAL A 104 -6.39 10.12 -21.26
CA VAL A 104 -4.96 9.97 -21.02
C VAL A 104 -4.37 11.34 -20.74
N VAL A 105 -3.63 11.40 -19.64
CA VAL A 105 -2.95 12.61 -19.19
C VAL A 105 -1.46 12.36 -19.09
N GLY A 106 -0.67 13.24 -19.69
CA GLY A 106 0.77 13.29 -19.50
C GLY A 106 1.16 14.48 -18.65
N VAL A 107 2.03 14.27 -17.67
CA VAL A 107 2.71 15.34 -16.93
C VAL A 107 4.20 15.23 -17.23
N ARG A 108 4.80 16.28 -17.77
CA ARG A 108 6.24 16.26 -18.08
C ARG A 108 7.04 16.27 -16.78
N ASN A 109 8.01 15.38 -16.71
CA ASN A 109 9.02 15.36 -15.66
C ASN A 109 10.23 16.13 -16.18
N GLU A 110 10.47 17.33 -15.64
CA GLU A 110 11.56 18.22 -16.09
C GLU A 110 12.95 17.61 -15.82
N ASP A 111 13.09 16.79 -14.78
CA ASP A 111 14.37 16.17 -14.41
C ASP A 111 14.76 15.01 -15.33
N ALA A 112 13.77 14.29 -15.87
CA ALA A 112 13.96 13.10 -16.70
C ALA A 112 13.75 13.36 -18.21
N ASP A 113 13.32 14.57 -18.58
CA ASP A 113 12.87 14.96 -19.93
C ASP A 113 11.88 13.96 -20.56
N ASP A 114 10.97 13.41 -19.75
CA ASP A 114 10.01 12.38 -20.15
C ASP A 114 8.61 12.68 -19.59
N TYR A 115 7.56 12.13 -20.22
CA TYR A 115 6.20 12.24 -19.71
C TYR A 115 5.84 11.11 -18.77
N HIS A 116 5.28 11.51 -17.65
CA HIS A 116 4.50 10.64 -16.80
C HIS A 116 3.07 10.51 -17.34
N LEU A 117 2.81 9.43 -18.08
CA LEU A 117 1.49 9.13 -18.65
C LEU A 117 0.58 8.36 -17.69
N TYR A 118 -0.65 8.83 -17.55
CA TYR A 118 -1.73 8.27 -16.74
C TYR A 118 -2.96 8.02 -17.62
N VAL A 119 -3.72 6.98 -17.32
CA VAL A 119 -5.02 6.69 -17.92
C VAL A 119 -6.08 6.69 -16.83
N THR A 120 -7.23 7.31 -17.10
CA THR A 120 -8.30 7.54 -16.13
C THR A 120 -9.66 7.71 -16.82
N ASN A 121 -10.74 7.60 -16.04
CA ASN A 121 -12.08 8.06 -16.38
C ASN A 121 -12.51 9.28 -15.52
N LEU A 122 -11.60 9.91 -14.78
CA LEU A 122 -11.89 11.13 -14.02
C LEU A 122 -12.16 12.31 -14.98
N PRO A 123 -13.25 13.07 -14.74
CA PRO A 123 -13.65 14.17 -15.62
C PRO A 123 -12.59 15.28 -15.61
N ARG A 124 -12.36 15.88 -16.77
CA ARG A 124 -11.38 16.96 -16.92
C ARG A 124 -11.83 18.26 -16.25
N GLU A 125 -13.14 18.43 -16.08
CA GLU A 125 -13.78 19.60 -15.48
C GLU A 125 -13.45 19.72 -13.98
N GLU A 126 -13.17 18.60 -13.34
CA GLU A 126 -12.89 18.53 -11.89
C GLU A 126 -11.43 18.20 -11.58
N PHE A 127 -10.74 17.43 -12.43
CA PHE A 127 -9.38 16.97 -12.16
C PHE A 127 -8.40 17.41 -13.26
N LEU A 128 -7.50 18.32 -12.92
CA LEU A 128 -6.44 18.79 -13.80
C LEU A 128 -5.29 17.75 -13.89
N PRO A 129 -4.39 17.88 -14.88
CA PRO A 129 -3.25 16.97 -14.99
C PRO A 129 -2.38 16.85 -13.73
N GLU A 130 -2.16 17.95 -13.02
CA GLU A 130 -1.38 18.00 -11.78
C GLU A 130 -2.08 17.24 -10.64
N ASP A 131 -3.42 17.32 -10.59
CA ASP A 131 -4.22 16.61 -9.59
C ASP A 131 -4.09 15.10 -9.80
N LEU A 132 -4.13 14.62 -11.05
CA LEU A 132 -3.97 13.20 -11.36
C LEU A 132 -2.58 12.68 -10.98
N ALA A 133 -1.52 13.45 -11.27
CA ALA A 133 -0.18 13.09 -10.84
C ALA A 133 -0.08 13.05 -9.31
N THR A 134 -0.69 14.01 -8.61
CA THR A 134 -0.73 14.07 -7.15
C THR A 134 -1.49 12.90 -6.54
N LEU A 135 -2.71 12.63 -7.03
CA LEU A 135 -3.51 11.48 -6.62
C LEU A 135 -2.75 10.18 -6.84
N TYR A 136 -2.06 10.03 -7.97
CA TYR A 136 -1.30 8.81 -8.23
C TYR A 136 -0.08 8.65 -7.31
N ARG A 137 0.51 9.75 -6.80
CA ARG A 137 1.58 9.65 -5.79
C ARG A 137 1.11 8.98 -4.51
N CYS A 138 -0.16 9.12 -4.13
CA CYS A 138 -0.74 8.44 -2.96
C CYS A 138 -0.70 6.90 -3.09
N ARG A 139 -0.46 6.34 -4.28
CA ARG A 139 -0.20 4.90 -4.44
C ARG A 139 1.04 4.44 -3.64
N TRP A 140 2.02 5.32 -3.45
CA TRP A 140 3.22 5.04 -2.68
C TRP A 140 2.91 4.73 -1.20
N GLU A 141 1.80 5.24 -0.66
CA GLU A 141 1.35 4.95 0.71
C GLU A 141 1.20 3.44 0.96
N VAL A 142 0.84 2.65 -0.05
CA VAL A 142 0.76 1.19 0.08
C VAL A 142 2.16 0.60 0.32
N GLU A 143 3.19 1.10 -0.36
CA GLU A 143 4.56 0.63 -0.17
C GLU A 143 5.10 1.03 1.20
N LEU A 144 4.81 2.27 1.65
CA LEU A 144 5.13 2.73 3.00
C LEU A 144 4.45 1.87 4.06
N LEU A 145 3.17 1.57 3.88
CA LEU A 145 2.41 0.70 4.78
C LEU A 145 3.05 -0.69 4.91
N PHE A 146 3.41 -1.33 3.79
CA PHE A 146 4.07 -2.63 3.83
C PHE A 146 5.47 -2.55 4.44
N ARG A 147 6.21 -1.46 4.20
CA ARG A 147 7.52 -1.24 4.81
C ARG A 147 7.40 -1.08 6.33
N GLU A 148 6.42 -0.33 6.81
CA GLU A 148 6.11 -0.20 8.23
C GLU A 148 5.72 -1.55 8.84
N LEU A 149 4.81 -2.30 8.21
CA LEU A 149 4.38 -3.63 8.68
C LEU A 149 5.55 -4.58 8.89
N LYS A 150 6.52 -4.57 7.96
CA LYS A 150 7.75 -5.35 8.09
C LYS A 150 8.66 -4.83 9.19
N THR A 151 8.91 -3.53 9.21
CA THR A 151 9.94 -2.93 10.07
C THR A 151 9.49 -2.81 11.53
N GLN A 152 8.24 -2.44 11.77
CA GLN A 152 7.70 -2.15 13.11
C GLN A 152 6.93 -3.32 13.71
N TYR A 153 6.34 -4.18 12.87
CA TYR A 153 5.50 -5.29 13.30
C TYR A 153 6.03 -6.66 12.84
N GLU A 154 7.26 -6.70 12.31
CA GLU A 154 8.02 -7.93 12.01
C GLU A 154 7.27 -8.92 11.12
N LEU A 155 6.44 -8.41 10.20
CA LEU A 155 5.55 -9.21 9.35
C LEU A 155 6.30 -10.24 8.47
N ASP A 156 7.58 -10.00 8.17
CA ASP A 156 8.45 -10.88 7.39
C ASP A 156 9.50 -11.66 8.21
N GLU A 157 9.44 -11.60 9.54
CA GLU A 157 10.40 -12.26 10.44
C GLU A 157 9.79 -13.35 11.34
N PHE A 158 8.60 -13.86 10.99
CA PHE A 158 7.96 -14.93 11.77
C PHE A 158 8.77 -16.24 11.76
N ASP A 159 9.27 -16.67 12.92
CA ASP A 159 10.00 -17.94 13.10
C ASP A 159 9.06 -19.15 13.27
N THR A 160 8.13 -19.31 12.31
CA THR A 160 7.18 -20.43 12.29
C THR A 160 6.60 -20.69 10.91
N SER A 161 6.45 -21.96 10.57
CA SER A 161 5.78 -22.40 9.34
C SER A 161 4.37 -22.92 9.59
N ASN A 162 3.86 -22.86 10.83
CA ASN A 162 2.51 -23.30 11.15
C ASN A 162 1.50 -22.26 10.63
N PRO A 163 0.61 -22.63 9.67
CA PRO A 163 -0.31 -21.68 9.05
C PRO A 163 -1.21 -20.94 10.05
N VAL A 164 -1.66 -21.62 11.11
CA VAL A 164 -2.54 -21.03 12.13
C VAL A 164 -1.78 -20.00 12.96
N VAL A 165 -0.52 -20.29 13.31
CA VAL A 165 0.30 -19.35 14.08
C VAL A 165 0.65 -18.13 13.23
N VAL A 166 1.01 -18.34 11.95
CA VAL A 166 1.25 -17.24 11.00
C VAL A 166 0.02 -16.35 10.84
N GLU A 167 -1.17 -16.95 10.72
CA GLU A 167 -2.43 -16.21 10.61
C GLU A 167 -2.70 -15.37 11.87
N ILE A 168 -2.49 -15.91 13.07
CA ILE A 168 -2.63 -15.18 14.33
C ILE A 168 -1.64 -14.00 14.40
N LEU A 169 -0.38 -14.21 14.05
CA LEU A 169 0.64 -13.15 14.06
C LEU A 169 0.34 -12.05 13.03
N LEU A 170 -0.17 -12.43 11.86
CA LEU A 170 -0.62 -11.49 10.85
C LEU A 170 -1.78 -10.63 11.35
N TYR A 171 -2.79 -11.22 11.99
CA TYR A 171 -3.88 -10.45 12.60
C TYR A 171 -3.38 -9.56 13.74
N ALA A 172 -2.46 -10.05 14.58
CA ALA A 172 -1.88 -9.24 15.65
C ALA A 172 -1.16 -8.00 15.09
N ALA A 173 -0.33 -8.15 14.06
CA ALA A 173 0.34 -7.04 13.39
C ALA A 173 -0.65 -6.01 12.80
N LEU A 174 -1.70 -6.49 12.12
CA LEU A 174 -2.73 -5.61 11.56
C LEU A 174 -3.53 -4.88 12.64
N LEU A 175 -3.87 -5.55 13.74
CA LEU A 175 -4.58 -4.93 14.87
C LEU A 175 -3.70 -3.91 15.59
N SER A 176 -2.42 -4.22 15.82
CA SER A 176 -1.46 -3.27 16.40
C SER A 176 -1.29 -2.03 15.52
N LEU A 177 -1.23 -2.20 14.20
CA LEU A 177 -1.21 -1.09 13.25
C LEU A 177 -2.48 -0.23 13.37
N LEU A 178 -3.67 -0.85 13.42
CA LEU A 178 -4.94 -0.12 13.56
C LEU A 178 -4.98 0.70 14.85
N VAL A 179 -4.68 0.07 16.00
CA VAL A 179 -4.62 0.75 17.29
C VAL A 179 -3.59 1.89 17.29
N SER A 180 -2.43 1.66 16.65
CA SER A 180 -1.40 2.68 16.48
C SER A 180 -1.92 3.88 15.67
N ARG A 181 -2.68 3.66 14.60
CA ARG A 181 -3.29 4.73 13.79
C ARG A 181 -4.38 5.48 14.53
N ASP A 182 -5.27 4.78 15.21
CA ASP A 182 -6.32 5.42 15.99
C ASP A 182 -5.72 6.32 17.08
N LEU A 183 -4.64 5.86 17.74
CA LEU A 183 -3.93 6.68 18.72
C LEU A 183 -3.18 7.86 18.08
N LEU A 184 -2.62 7.69 16.87
CA LEU A 184 -2.00 8.79 16.13
C LEU A 184 -3.01 9.90 15.82
N ASP A 185 -4.21 9.53 15.38
CA ASP A 185 -5.27 10.47 15.05
C ASP A 185 -5.63 11.28 16.31
N LEU A 186 -5.82 10.62 17.45
CA LEU A 186 -6.07 11.28 18.74
C LEU A 186 -4.92 12.20 19.17
N VAL A 187 -3.67 11.78 18.99
CA VAL A 187 -2.50 12.63 19.31
C VAL A 187 -2.45 13.84 18.39
N THR A 188 -2.75 13.66 17.11
CA THR A 188 -2.75 14.74 16.13
C THR A 188 -3.84 15.78 16.45
N GLU A 189 -5.03 15.34 16.89
CA GLU A 189 -6.10 16.23 17.34
C GLU A 189 -5.75 17.07 18.58
N GLN A 190 -4.81 16.61 19.41
CA GLN A 190 -4.38 17.31 20.63
C GLN A 190 -3.06 18.07 20.46
N ALA A 191 -2.33 17.82 19.38
CA ALA A 191 -1.04 18.43 19.09
C ALA A 191 -1.21 19.82 18.47
N ASP A 192 -0.13 20.61 18.50
CA ASP A 192 -0.04 21.85 17.74
C ASP A 192 -0.07 21.55 16.22
N ASP A 193 -0.79 22.35 15.44
CA ASP A 193 -0.94 22.23 13.99
C ASP A 193 0.42 22.29 13.24
N GLU A 194 1.46 22.88 13.85
CA GLU A 194 2.81 22.92 13.28
C GLU A 194 3.57 21.58 13.41
N LEU A 195 3.11 20.66 14.27
CA LEU A 195 3.75 19.37 14.47
C LEU A 195 3.29 18.34 13.44
N VAL A 196 4.27 17.68 12.82
CA VAL A 196 4.03 16.62 11.85
C VAL A 196 4.51 15.29 12.42
N PHE A 197 3.66 14.26 12.31
CA PHE A 197 3.93 12.93 12.81
C PHE A 197 4.04 11.93 11.64
N PRO A 198 5.25 11.68 11.11
CA PRO A 198 5.42 10.68 10.06
C PRO A 198 4.96 9.30 10.54
N PRO A 199 4.11 8.59 9.77
CA PRO A 199 3.50 7.31 10.17
C PRO A 199 4.48 6.27 10.74
N GLU A 200 5.65 6.10 10.10
CA GLU A 200 6.67 5.14 10.55
C GLU A 200 7.39 5.57 11.84
N ARG A 201 7.66 6.87 12.01
CA ARG A 201 8.29 7.39 13.24
C ARG A 201 7.32 7.30 14.41
N TRP A 202 6.05 7.57 14.15
CA TRP A 202 4.98 7.33 15.11
C TRP A 202 4.91 5.86 15.51
N ALA A 203 4.84 4.93 14.54
CA ALA A 203 4.75 3.49 14.83
C ALA A 203 5.94 2.98 15.67
N ALA A 204 7.16 3.46 15.40
CA ALA A 204 8.32 3.15 16.22
C ALA A 204 8.17 3.66 17.67
N THR A 205 7.61 4.87 17.83
CA THR A 205 7.36 5.48 19.16
C THR A 205 6.26 4.73 19.91
N PHE A 206 5.17 4.37 19.22
CA PHE A 206 4.09 3.55 19.76
C PHE A 206 4.64 2.22 20.27
N ARG A 207 5.44 1.53 19.44
CA ARG A 207 6.07 0.25 19.80
C ARG A 207 6.99 0.39 21.02
N SER A 208 7.83 1.42 21.08
CA SER A 208 8.76 1.60 22.21
C SER A 208 8.05 1.86 23.53
N HIS A 209 6.81 2.37 23.50
CA HIS A 209 6.00 2.66 24.69
C HIS A 209 4.85 1.66 24.89
N ALA A 210 4.74 0.60 24.08
CA ALA A 210 3.61 -0.32 24.10
C ALA A 210 3.38 -0.93 25.49
N GLN A 211 4.44 -1.26 26.23
CA GLN A 211 4.33 -1.81 27.59
C GLN A 211 3.74 -0.81 28.58
N LEU A 212 4.09 0.48 28.46
CA LEU A 212 3.52 1.54 29.31
C LEU A 212 2.05 1.78 28.95
N ILE A 213 1.71 1.83 27.66
CA ILE A 213 0.34 1.98 27.19
C ILE A 213 -0.54 0.82 27.70
N LEU A 214 -0.05 -0.42 27.60
CA LEU A 214 -0.76 -1.60 28.10
C LEU A 214 -0.90 -1.59 29.63
N HIS A 215 0.10 -1.09 30.34
CA HIS A 215 0.04 -0.94 31.80
C HIS A 215 -1.06 0.04 32.22
N GLU A 216 -1.05 1.26 31.66
CA GLU A 216 -2.06 2.29 31.92
C GLU A 216 -3.48 1.82 31.54
N LEU A 217 -3.62 1.14 30.40
CA LEU A 217 -4.90 0.55 29.98
C LEU A 217 -5.35 -0.54 30.96
N GLY A 218 -4.42 -1.36 31.44
CA GLY A 218 -4.67 -2.37 32.46
C GLY A 218 -5.23 -1.76 33.74
N GLU A 219 -4.56 -0.72 34.26
CA GLU A 219 -5.01 -0.01 35.46
C GLU A 219 -6.39 0.63 35.26
N PHE A 220 -6.60 1.31 34.12
CA PHE A 220 -7.88 1.92 33.78
C PHE A 220 -9.05 0.91 33.75
N LEU A 221 -8.81 -0.29 33.23
CA LEU A 221 -9.81 -1.37 33.17
C LEU A 221 -9.95 -2.14 34.50
N GLY A 222 -9.21 -1.75 35.54
CA GLY A 222 -9.22 -2.43 36.85
C GLY A 222 -8.48 -3.76 36.86
N TYR A 223 -7.62 -4.02 35.87
CA TYR A 223 -6.70 -5.15 35.92
C TYR A 223 -5.53 -4.82 36.83
N SER A 224 -5.39 -5.56 37.93
CA SER A 224 -4.12 -5.57 38.65
C SER A 224 -3.12 -6.39 37.84
N PRO A 225 -1.96 -5.85 37.46
CA PRO A 225 -0.92 -6.67 36.89
C PRO A 225 -0.55 -7.78 37.89
N PRO A 226 -0.34 -9.03 37.43
CA PRO A 226 0.17 -10.09 38.29
C PRO A 226 1.52 -9.66 38.89
N PRO A 227 1.86 -10.09 40.12
CA PRO A 227 3.06 -9.61 40.79
C PRO A 227 4.30 -9.84 39.92
N LEU A 228 5.00 -8.77 39.55
CA LEU A 228 6.15 -8.80 38.64
C LEU A 228 7.17 -9.85 39.07
N LEU A 229 7.43 -9.95 40.37
CA LEU A 229 8.36 -10.91 40.94
C LEU A 229 7.91 -12.36 40.71
N GLU A 230 6.63 -12.68 40.90
CA GLU A 230 6.11 -14.04 40.70
C GLU A 230 6.20 -14.44 39.23
N ARG A 231 5.85 -13.52 38.31
CA ARG A 231 6.02 -13.75 36.86
C ARG A 231 7.46 -13.95 36.45
N LEU A 232 8.38 -13.11 36.93
CA LEU A 232 9.81 -13.26 36.63
C LEU A 232 10.33 -14.62 37.11
N ILE A 233 9.87 -15.09 38.27
CA ILE A 233 10.23 -16.40 38.81
C ILE A 233 9.63 -17.53 37.95
N GLU A 234 8.38 -17.42 37.51
CA GLU A 234 7.73 -18.43 36.67
C GLU A 234 8.33 -18.50 35.25
N ASP A 235 8.56 -17.36 34.61
CA ASP A 235 9.07 -17.30 33.23
C ASP A 235 10.56 -17.63 33.14
N ALA A 236 11.36 -17.23 34.14
CA ALA A 236 12.79 -17.55 34.19
C ALA A 236 13.05 -19.01 34.60
N GLN A 237 12.02 -19.75 35.03
CA GLN A 237 12.19 -21.15 35.36
C GLN A 237 12.59 -21.97 34.14
N LYS A 238 13.45 -22.94 34.42
CA LYS A 238 13.93 -23.90 33.45
C LYS A 238 12.77 -24.73 32.88
N ILE A 239 12.39 -24.43 31.63
CA ILE A 239 11.29 -25.10 30.90
C ILE A 239 11.53 -26.62 30.83
N HIS A 240 12.77 -27.04 30.51
CA HIS A 240 13.17 -28.45 30.49
C HIS A 240 13.96 -28.82 31.75
N LYS A 241 13.26 -29.11 32.84
CA LYS A 241 13.85 -29.44 34.15
C LYS A 241 14.98 -30.48 34.09
N GLN A 242 14.92 -31.42 33.15
CA GLN A 242 15.89 -32.51 32.98
C GLN A 242 17.19 -32.15 32.23
N ARG A 243 17.25 -31.02 31.50
CA ARG A 243 18.43 -30.68 30.68
C ARG A 243 19.40 -29.83 31.50
N PRO A 244 20.57 -30.32 31.94
CA PRO A 244 21.43 -29.53 32.82
C PRO A 244 21.91 -28.25 32.14
N ILE A 245 21.93 -27.13 32.88
CA ILE A 245 22.58 -25.89 32.41
C ILE A 245 24.10 -25.99 32.65
N LEU A 246 24.88 -25.20 31.90
CA LEU A 246 26.34 -25.27 31.93
C LEU A 246 26.92 -25.12 33.34
N GLN A 247 26.31 -24.29 34.19
CA GLN A 247 26.68 -24.13 35.60
C GLN A 247 26.40 -25.39 36.44
N GLU A 248 25.28 -26.08 36.23
CA GLU A 248 24.95 -27.36 36.89
C GLU A 248 25.92 -28.47 36.43
N THR A 249 26.24 -28.50 35.14
CA THR A 249 27.23 -29.43 34.58
C THR A 249 28.63 -29.18 35.13
N LEU A 250 29.04 -27.90 35.24
CA LEU A 250 30.32 -27.50 35.82
C LEU A 250 30.41 -27.92 37.29
N ALA A 251 29.37 -27.62 38.09
CA ALA A 251 29.31 -27.99 39.50
C ALA A 251 29.42 -29.50 39.71
N THR A 252 28.73 -30.29 38.88
CA THR A 252 28.81 -31.77 38.90
C THR A 252 30.20 -32.26 38.50
N ALA A 253 30.84 -31.63 37.50
CA ALA A 253 32.17 -32.01 37.03
C ALA A 253 33.29 -31.66 38.02
N THR A 254 33.11 -30.62 38.86
CA THR A 254 34.09 -30.20 39.88
C THR A 254 33.94 -30.88 41.23
N GLN A 255 32.93 -31.74 41.43
CA GLN A 255 32.83 -32.52 42.67
C GLN A 255 33.98 -33.54 42.74
N PRO A 256 34.76 -33.58 43.85
CA PRO A 256 35.82 -34.56 44.01
C PRO A 256 35.22 -35.96 43.97
N ARG A 257 35.76 -36.83 43.11
CA ARG A 257 35.38 -38.24 43.08
C ARG A 257 35.81 -38.85 44.42
N CYS A 258 34.85 -39.15 45.30
CA CYS A 258 35.13 -40.01 46.45
C CYS A 258 35.60 -41.36 45.91
N GLU A 259 36.89 -41.66 46.08
CA GLU A 259 37.44 -42.99 45.87
C GLU A 259 36.78 -43.94 46.88
N ALA A 260 36.34 -45.10 46.37
CA ALA A 260 35.69 -46.17 47.13
C ALA A 260 36.68 -46.91 48.04
#